data_AF-A0A3C0ZH76-F1
#
_entry.id   AF-A0A3C0ZH76-F1
#
_cell.length_a   1.000
_cell.length_b   1.000
_cell.length_c   1.000
_cell.angle_alpha   90.00
_cell.angle_beta   90.00
_cell.angle_gamma   90.00
#
_symmetry.space_group_name_H-M   'P 1'
#
loop_
_entity.id
_entity.type
_entity.pdbx_description
1 polymer ?
#
loop_
_entity_poly.entity_id
_entity_poly.type
_entity_poly.pdbx_seq_one_letter_code
_entity_poly.pdbx_strand_id
1 'polypeptide(L)' 'MPDNILLIVFGTLSILSLAFGGLCLFLAVQNAKKKDAEVRMALWSIGALAGLVFAGMSWAYFLIPIIVNRLFKH' A
#
# COMPACT_ATOMS: atom_id res chain seq x y z
N MET A 1 18.99 0.40 17.59
CA MET A 1 18.17 1.64 17.62
C MET A 1 17.69 2.14 16.25
N PRO A 2 18.38 1.97 15.09
CA PRO A 2 17.82 2.42 13.80
C PRO A 2 16.57 1.63 13.33
N ASP A 3 16.49 0.35 13.68
CA ASP A 3 15.40 -0.55 13.28
C ASP A 3 14.00 -0.10 13.78
N ASN A 4 13.92 0.61 14.91
CA ASN A 4 12.66 1.16 15.44
C ASN A 4 12.13 2.29 14.55
N ILE A 5 13.03 3.18 14.11
CA ILE A 5 12.67 4.32 13.27
C ILE A 5 12.21 3.80 11.90
N LEU A 6 12.93 2.82 11.33
CA LEU A 6 12.54 2.20 10.06
C LEU A 6 11.18 1.50 10.16
N LEU A 7 10.90 0.79 11.25
CA LEU A 7 9.59 0.16 11.48
C LEU A 7 8.45 1.19 11.51
N ILE A 8 8.63 2.32 12.19
CA ILE A 8 7.62 3.36 12.29
C ILE A 8 7.40 4.02 10.92
N VAL A 9 8.48 4.37 10.22
CA VAL A 9 8.40 5.06 8.92
C VAL A 9 7.77 4.14 7.86
N PHE A 10 8.30 2.92 7.68
CA PHE A 10 7.75 1.99 6.67
C PHE A 10 6.38 1.43 7.07
N GLY A 11 6.10 1.31 8.37
CA GLY A 11 4.79 0.93 8.88
C GLY A 11 3.74 1.97 8.57
N THR A 12 4.01 3.24 8.88
CA THR A 12 3.10 4.35 8.54
C THR A 12 2.95 4.52 7.02
N LEU A 13 4.05 4.46 6.27
CA LEU A 13 4.02 4.54 4.81
C LEU A 13 3.20 3.40 4.18
N SER A 14 3.31 2.19 4.72
CA SER A 14 2.52 1.04 4.27
C SER A 14 1.03 1.24 4.51
N ILE A 15 0.65 1.70 5.70
CA ILE A 15 -0.76 1.97 6.03
C ILE A 15 -1.33 3.06 5.12
N LEU A 16 -0.58 4.14 4.90
CA LEU A 16 -0.98 5.20 3.98
C LEU A 16 -1.12 4.70 2.55
N SER A 17 -0.19 3.86 2.08
CA SER A 17 -0.23 3.28 0.74
C SER A 17 -1.42 2.34 0.55
N LEU A 18 -1.76 1.53 1.57
CA LEU A 18 -2.95 0.68 1.57
C LEU A 18 -4.23 1.51 1.59
N ALA A 19 -4.30 2.53 2.43
CA ALA A 19 -5.47 3.41 2.51
C ALA A 19 -5.70 4.14 1.19
N PHE A 20 -4.63 4.66 0.58
CA PHE A 20 -4.69 5.29 -0.73
C PHE A 20 -5.10 4.29 -1.82
N GLY A 21 -4.45 3.12 -1.86
CA GLY A 21 -4.78 2.07 -2.83
C GLY A 21 -6.23 1.59 -2.72
N GLY A 22 -6.72 1.40 -1.50
CA GLY A 22 -8.12 1.05 -1.22
C GLY A 22 -9.11 2.15 -1.62
N LEU A 23 -8.77 3.42 -1.37
CA LEU A 23 -9.59 4.57 -1.79
C LEU A 23 -9.66 4.65 -3.33
N CYS A 24 -8.53 4.47 -4.01
CA CYS A 24 -8.49 4.42 -5.46
C CYS A 24 -9.31 3.25 -6.02
N LEU A 25 -9.23 2.07 -5.39
CA LEU A 25 -10.04 0.90 -5.78
C LEU A 25 -11.54 1.19 -5.62
N PHE A 26 -11.93 1.80 -4.50
CA PHE A 26 -13.31 2.20 -4.24
C PHE A 26 -13.82 3.17 -5.31
N LEU A 27 -13.02 4.19 -5.67
CA LEU A 27 -13.37 5.14 -6.72
C LEU A 27 -13.40 4.49 -8.12
N ALA A 28 -12.53 3.52 -8.39
CA ALA A 28 -12.58 2.74 -9.62
C ALA A 28 -13.90 1.98 -9.74
N VAL A 29 -14.30 1.27 -8.69
CA VAL A 29 -15.57 0.52 -8.63
C VAL A 29 -16.78 1.44 -8.75
N GLN A 30 -16.76 2.63 -8.12
CA GLN A 30 -17.85 3.60 -8.30
C GLN A 30 -17.95 4.11 -9.74
N ASN A 31 -16.82 4.37 -10.39
CA ASN A 31 -16.81 4.84 -11.77
C ASN A 31 -17.17 3.73 -12.77
N ALA A 32 -16.91 2.46 -12.46
CA ALA A 32 -17.35 1.33 -13.27
C ALA A 32 -18.88 1.25 -13.46
N LYS A 33 -19.65 1.86 -12.55
CA LYS A 33 -21.12 1.91 -12.62
C LYS A 33 -21.67 3.05 -13.48
N LYS A 34 -20.83 3.98 -13.96
CA LYS A 34 -21.25 5.14 -14.76
C LYS A 34 -21.02 4.87 -16.24
N LYS A 35 -21.97 5.28 -17.08
CA LYS A 35 -21.80 5.28 -18.55
C LYS A 35 -20.64 6.22 -18.92
N ASP A 36 -19.79 5.79 -19.85
CA ASP A 36 -18.66 6.56 -20.42
C ASP A 36 -17.52 6.94 -19.44
N ALA A 37 -17.40 6.25 -18.30
CA ALA A 37 -16.37 6.54 -17.29
C ALA A 37 -15.14 5.62 -17.35
N GLU A 38 -14.94 4.90 -18.46
CA GLU A 38 -13.88 3.87 -18.63
C GLU A 38 -12.48 4.40 -18.37
N VAL A 39 -12.14 5.58 -18.93
CA VAL A 39 -10.82 6.21 -18.76
C VAL A 39 -10.57 6.57 -17.29
N ARG A 40 -11.59 7.08 -16.59
CA ARG A 40 -11.47 7.42 -15.16
C ARG A 40 -11.32 6.16 -14.32
N MET A 41 -12.08 5.10 -14.62
CA MET A 41 -11.95 3.80 -13.97
C MET A 41 -10.52 3.26 -14.13
N ALA A 42 -9.97 3.29 -15.35
CA ALA A 42 -8.61 2.83 -15.60
C ALA A 42 -7.56 3.61 -14.80
N LEU A 43 -7.66 4.94 -14.76
CA LEU A 43 -6.76 5.79 -13.97
C LEU A 43 -6.82 5.46 -12.46
N TRP A 44 -8.02 5.29 -11.91
CA TRP A 44 -8.18 4.91 -10.51
C TRP A 44 -7.66 3.50 -10.22
N SER A 45 -7.84 2.54 -11.15
CA SER A 45 -7.28 1.19 -11.03
C SER A 45 -5.76 1.18 -11.04
N ILE A 46 -5.12 2.03 -11.86
CA ILE A 46 -3.65 2.20 -11.84
C ILE A 46 -3.19 2.76 -10.49
N GLY A 47 -3.89 3.76 -9.96
CA GLY A 47 -3.61 4.30 -8.62
C GLY A 47 -3.76 3.25 -7.52
N ALA A 48 -4.80 2.40 -7.61
CA ALA A 48 -5.04 1.32 -6.68
C ALA A 48 -3.90 0.29 -6.70
N LEU A 49 -3.46 -0.12 -7.90
CA LEU A 49 -2.32 -1.01 -8.09
C LEU A 49 -1.04 -0.41 -7.52
N ALA A 50 -0.75 0.87 -7.80
CA ALA A 50 0.43 1.53 -7.26
C ALA A 50 0.44 1.50 -5.73
N GLY A 51 -0.67 1.87 -5.08
CA GLY A 51 -0.80 1.84 -3.61
C GLY A 51 -0.58 0.44 -3.03
N LEU A 52 -1.17 -0.59 -3.65
CA LEU A 52 -1.01 -1.99 -3.25
C LEU A 52 0.45 -2.47 -3.42
N VAL A 53 1.11 -2.13 -4.52
CA VAL A 53 2.51 -2.51 -4.76
C VAL A 53 3.42 -1.85 -3.74
N PHE A 54 3.29 -0.54 -3.51
CA PHE A 54 4.12 0.16 -2.51
C PHE A 54 3.91 -0.40 -1.10
N ALA A 55 2.67 -0.71 -0.73
CA ALA A 55 2.39 -1.38 0.53
C ALA A 55 3.05 -2.76 0.60
N GLY A 56 2.86 -3.60 -0.41
CA GLY A 56 3.45 -4.95 -0.47
C GLY A 56 4.97 -4.93 -0.43
N MET A 57 5.62 -4.02 -1.16
CA MET A 57 7.07 -3.85 -1.14
C MET A 57 7.57 -3.37 0.23
N SER A 58 6.87 -2.43 0.87
CA SER A 58 7.22 -1.98 2.23
C SER A 58 7.21 -3.16 3.23
N TRP A 59 6.22 -4.05 3.11
CA TRP A 59 6.16 -5.25 3.94
C TRP A 59 7.27 -6.25 3.62
N ALA A 60 7.42 -6.62 2.35
CA ALA A 60 8.36 -7.65 1.92
C ALA A 60 9.82 -7.28 2.20
N TYR A 61 10.22 -6.03 1.93
CA TYR A 61 11.62 -5.62 1.98
C TYR A 61 12.04 -5.00 3.31
N PHE A 62 11.12 -4.40 4.06
CA PHE A 62 11.49 -3.67 5.28
C PHE A 62 10.82 -4.26 6.52
N LEU A 63 9.49 -4.29 6.57
CA LEU A 63 8.79 -4.66 7.81
C LEU A 63 9.01 -6.12 8.21
N ILE A 64 8.87 -7.08 7.28
CA ILE A 64 9.04 -8.50 7.56
C ILE A 64 10.48 -8.79 8.02
N PRO A 65 11.55 -8.39 7.30
CA PRO A 65 12.92 -8.62 7.75
C PRO A 65 13.22 -8.02 9.13
N ILE A 66 12.71 -6.82 9.44
CA ILE A 66 12.93 -6.20 10.75
C ILE A 66 12.21 -6.97 11.87
N ILE A 67 10.96 -7.39 11.63
CA ILE A 67 10.18 -8.17 12.61
C ILE A 67 10.84 -9.54 12.85
N VAL A 68 11.21 -10.24 11.78
CA VAL A 68 11.93 -11.52 11.82
C VAL A 68 13.24 -11.35 12.60
N ASN A 69 14.05 -10.35 12.25
CA ASN A 69 15.32 -10.09 12.94
C ASN A 69 15.13 -9.82 14.45
N ARG A 70 14.03 -9.21 14.89
CA ARG A 70 13.74 -9.05 16.33
C ARG A 70 13.28 -10.34 16.99
N LEU A 71 12.46 -11.13 16.32
CA LEU A 71 11.94 -12.39 16.85
C LEU A 71 13.04 -13.43 17.02
N PHE A 72 14.04 -13.46 16.13
CA PHE A 72 15.13 -14.44 16.15
C PHE A 72 16.44 -13.94 16.79
N LYS A 73 16.55 -12.66 17.17
CA LYS A 73 17.70 -12.13 17.95
C LYS A 73 17.48 -12.16 19.47
N HIS A 74 16.32 -12.60 19.92
CA HIS A 74 16.08 -13.02 21.30
C HIS A 74 16.36 -14.51 21.45
#